data_AF-A0A259JXP3-F1
#
_entry.id   AF-A0A259JXP3-F1
#
_cell.length_a   1.000
_cell.length_b   1.000
_cell.length_c   1.000
_cell.angle_alpha   90.00
_cell.angle_beta   90.00
_cell.angle_gamma   90.00
#
_symmetry.space_group_name_H-M   'P 1'
#
loop_
_entity.id
_entity.type
_entity.pdbx_description
1 polymer ?
#
loop_
_entity_poly.entity_id
_entity_poly.type
_entity_poly.pdbx_seq_one_letter_code
_entity_poly.pdbx_strand_id
1 'polypeptide(L)' 'AFRVGLPGKSGVGGGILAVAPGKASIAVWSPGLDRYGNSVLGSIALEHLAKAMRWSVFGAG' A
#
# COMPACT_ATOMS: atom_id res chain seq x y z
N ALA A 1 -0.65 -5.56 5.27
CA ALA A 1 -1.81 -5.20 6.11
C ALA A 1 -1.41 -4.37 7.33
N PHE A 2 -0.57 -4.88 8.25
CA PHE A 2 -0.32 -4.22 9.55
C PHE A 2 0.35 -2.83 9.48
N ARG A 3 1.14 -2.53 8.44
CA ARG A 3 1.88 -1.24 8.34
C ARG A 3 1.17 -0.12 7.56
N VAL A 4 0.34 -0.47 6.57
CA VAL A 4 -0.31 0.51 5.68
C VAL A 4 -1.71 0.89 6.18
N GLY A 5 -2.42 -0.02 6.84
CA GLY A 5 -3.78 0.26 7.34
C GLY A 5 -4.84 0.47 6.24
N LEU A 6 -4.55 0.12 4.98
CA LEU A 6 -5.47 0.21 3.85
C LEU A 6 -5.76 -1.16 3.23
N PRO A 7 -7.01 -1.45 2.81
CA PRO A 7 -7.31 -2.63 2.00
C PRO A 7 -6.61 -2.53 0.64
N GLY A 8 -6.08 -3.66 0.15
CA GLY A 8 -5.39 -3.68 -1.13
C GLY A 8 -4.97 -5.08 -1.60
N LYS A 9 -4.48 -5.15 -2.85
CA LYS A 9 -3.98 -6.36 -3.51
C LYS A 9 -2.66 -6.08 -4.22
N SER A 10 -1.71 -7.00 -4.10
CA SER A 10 -0.43 -6.99 -4.83
C SER A 10 -0.43 -7.98 -6.00
N GLY A 11 0.46 -7.79 -6.97
CA GLY A 11 0.73 -8.72 -8.06
C GLY A 11 2.22 -8.89 -8.32
N VAL A 12 2.63 -10.07 -8.79
CA VAL A 12 4.04 -10.42 -9.06
C VAL A 12 4.69 -9.58 -10.17
N GLY A 13 3.90 -8.83 -10.95
CA GLY A 13 4.43 -7.79 -11.85
C GLY A 13 4.94 -6.53 -11.13
N GLY A 14 4.92 -6.52 -9.78
CA GLY A 14 5.40 -5.40 -8.95
C GLY A 14 4.37 -4.34 -8.63
N GLY A 15 3.11 -4.53 -9.04
CA GLY A 15 2.01 -3.61 -8.77
C GLY A 15 1.35 -3.85 -7.42
N ILE A 16 0.93 -2.78 -6.74
CA ILE A 16 0.05 -2.83 -5.57
C ILE A 16 -1.07 -1.81 -5.77
N LEU A 17 -2.32 -2.27 -5.62
CA LEU A 17 -3.50 -1.43 -5.58
C LEU A 17 -4.03 -1.38 -4.15
N ALA A 18 -4.32 -0.20 -3.63
CA ALA A 18 -4.93 0.01 -2.32
C ALA A 18 -6.03 1.07 -2.40
N VAL A 19 -6.98 1.00 -1.46
CA VAL A 19 -8.11 1.92 -1.40
C VAL A 19 -8.15 2.58 -0.03
N ALA A 20 -8.23 3.91 -0.02
CA ALA A 20 -8.61 4.71 1.14
C ALA A 20 -10.11 5.04 1.00
N PRO A 21 -11.01 4.36 1.76
CA PRO A 21 -12.45 4.50 1.56
C PRO A 21 -12.93 5.96 1.64
N GLY A 22 -13.69 6.39 0.62
CA GLY A 22 -14.21 7.75 0.51
C GLY A 22 -13.16 8.83 0.24
N LYS A 23 -11.89 8.47 0.02
CA LYS A 23 -10.78 9.42 -0.15
C LYS A 23 -10.02 9.22 -1.46
N ALA A 24 -9.54 8.01 -1.73
CA ALA A 24 -8.70 7.75 -2.90
C ALA A 24 -8.57 6.27 -3.26
N SER A 25 -8.26 6.00 -4.52
CA SER A 25 -7.65 4.76 -4.99
C SER A 25 -6.19 5.01 -5.30
N ILE A 26 -5.28 4.17 -4.80
CA ILE A 26 -3.83 4.34 -4.91
C ILE A 26 -3.25 3.14 -5.64
N ALA A 27 -2.50 3.39 -6.71
CA ALA A 27 -1.67 2.38 -7.37
C ALA A 27 -0.20 2.76 -7.20
N VAL A 28 0.63 1.78 -6.83
CA VAL A 28 2.09 1.90 -6.82
C VAL A 28 2.68 0.76 -7.61
N TRP A 29 3.84 0.99 -8.22
CA TRP A 29 4.53 -0.02 -9.01
C TRP A 29 6.04 0.08 -8.83
N SER A 30 6.67 -1.07 -8.58
CA SER A 30 8.11 -1.26 -8.65
C SER A 30 8.42 -2.75 -8.83
N PRO A 31 9.29 -3.14 -9.76
CA PRO A 31 9.52 -4.55 -10.11
C PRO A 31 10.26 -5.34 -9.02
N GLY A 32 11.01 -4.70 -8.13
CA GLY A 32 11.76 -5.39 -7.07
C GLY A 32 10.83 -6.02 -6.01
N LEU A 33 10.81 -7.35 -5.91
CA LEU A 33 9.94 -8.12 -5.01
C LEU A 33 10.67 -8.64 -3.77
N ASP A 34 9.93 -8.80 -2.67
CA ASP A 34 10.37 -9.59 -1.52
C ASP A 34 10.17 -11.09 -1.75
N ARG A 35 10.56 -11.91 -0.75
CA ARG A 35 10.40 -13.38 -0.80
C ARG A 35 8.96 -13.88 -0.90
N TYR A 36 7.97 -13.00 -0.72
CA TYR A 36 6.54 -13.30 -0.80
C TYR A 36 5.91 -12.78 -2.10
N GLY A 37 6.71 -12.20 -3.01
CA GLY A 37 6.24 -11.67 -4.28
C GLY A 37 5.59 -10.29 -4.19
N ASN A 38 5.79 -9.55 -3.09
CA ASN A 38 5.29 -8.18 -2.95
C ASN A 38 6.38 -7.17 -3.34
N SER A 39 5.99 -6.08 -4.01
CA SER A 39 6.92 -5.00 -4.33
C SER A 39 7.48 -4.35 -3.06
N VAL A 40 8.80 -4.39 -2.88
CA VAL A 40 9.49 -3.81 -1.70
C VAL A 40 9.29 -2.31 -1.67
N LEU A 41 9.72 -1.61 -2.73
CA LEU A 41 9.61 -0.15 -2.82
C LEU A 41 8.16 0.30 -2.95
N GLY A 42 7.30 -0.46 -3.64
CA GLY A 42 5.88 -0.16 -3.72
C GLY A 42 5.23 -0.18 -2.33
N SER A 43 5.55 -1.17 -1.51
CA SER A 43 5.02 -1.28 -0.14
C SER A 43 5.50 -0.13 0.75
N ILE A 44 6.77 0.28 0.65
CA ILE A 44 7.34 1.41 1.41
C ILE A 44 6.68 2.72 0.98
N ALA A 45 6.56 2.97 -0.32
CA ALA A 45 5.92 4.18 -0.84
C ALA A 45 4.46 4.29 -0.38
N LEU A 46 3.72 3.18 -0.45
CA LEU A 46 2.33 3.14 0.00
C LEU A 46 2.20 3.36 1.52
N GLU A 47 3.12 2.81 2.32
CA GLU A 47 3.19 3.06 3.77
C GLU A 47 3.46 4.53 4.09
N HIS A 48 4.43 5.15 3.41
CA HIS A 48 4.74 6.58 3.59
C HIS A 48 3.57 7.48 3.21
N LEU A 49 2.90 7.20 2.09
CA LEU A 49 1.73 7.95 1.67
C LEU A 49 0.60 7.82 2.70
N ALA A 50 0.26 6.61 3.12
CA ALA A 50 -0.81 6.37 4.09
C ALA A 50 -0.54 7.10 5.42
N LYS A 51 0.72 7.10 5.90
CA LYS A 51 1.13 7.84 7.10
C LYS A 51 1.02 9.35 6.91
N ALA A 52 1.57 9.90 5.82
CA ALA A 52 1.54 11.33 5.54
C ALA A 52 0.10 11.87 5.45
N MET A 53 -0.81 11.05 4.91
CA MET A 53 -2.22 11.42 4.75
C MET A 53 -3.10 11.07 5.96
N ARG A 54 -2.53 10.46 7.01
CA ARG A 54 -3.27 9.89 8.15
C ARG A 54 -4.43 9.00 7.70
N TRP A 55 -4.16 8.09 6.76
CA TRP A 55 -5.13 7.15 6.22
C TRP A 55 -4.97 5.78 6.86
N SER A 56 -6.04 5.29 7.48
CA SER A 56 -6.14 3.95 8.05
C SER A 56 -7.63 3.56 8.16
N VAL A 57 -7.95 2.29 7.97
CA VAL A 57 -9.28 1.73 8.24
C VAL A 57 -9.47 1.29 9.69
N PHE A 58 -8.41 1.31 10.51
CA PHE A 58 -8.43 0.83 11.91
C PHE A 58 -8.64 1.95 12.95
N GLY A 59 -9.07 3.15 12.54
CA GLY A 59 -9.22 4.32 13.44
C GLY A 59 -7.96 5.17 13.54
N ALA A 60 -8.10 6.43 13.95
CA ALA A 60 -7.09 7.49 13.79
C ALA A 60 -5.73 7.14 14.44
N GLY A 61 -4.66 7.25 13.63
CA GLY A 61 -3.29 7.32 14.11
C GLY A 61 -2.93 8.70 14.62
#